data_AF-A0A5K1BHS1-F1
#
_entry.id   AF-A0A5K1BHS1-F1
#
_cell.length_a   1.000
_cell.length_b   1.000
_cell.length_c   1.000
_cell.angle_alpha   90.00
_cell.angle_beta   90.00
_cell.angle_gamma   90.00
#
_symmetry.space_group_name_H-M   'P 1'
#
loop_
_entity.id
_entity.type
_entity.pdbx_description
1 polymer ?
#
loop_
_entity_poly.entity_id
_entity_poly.type
_entity_poly.pdbx_seq_one_letter_code
_entity_poly.pdbx_strand_id
1 'polypeptide(L)' 'ANEPDVRLKSVNLLGWMFTLPGRTISEPFRPLFSEFLKRLTDRVVDIRTAVVGHMKGCLLSNPFRPEAAEII' A
#
# COMPACT_ATOMS: atom_id res chain seq x y z
N ALA A 1 20.65 1.22 6.12
CA ALA A 1 20.74 2.11 4.93
C ALA A 1 19.40 2.83 4.77
N ASN A 2 19.38 4.17 4.73
CA ASN A 2 18.15 4.95 4.64
C ASN A 2 18.03 5.55 3.23
N GLU A 3 17.99 4.67 2.22
CA GLU A 3 17.94 5.05 0.81
C GLU A 3 16.48 5.28 0.39
N PRO A 4 16.09 6.54 0.08
CA PRO A 4 14.72 6.85 -0.31
C PRO A 4 14.28 6.08 -1.57
N ASP A 5 15.19 5.85 -2.50
CA ASP A 5 14.90 5.10 -3.73
C ASP A 5 14.54 3.64 -3.46
N VAL A 6 15.22 3.00 -2.50
CA VAL A 6 14.91 1.63 -2.08
C VAL A 6 13.54 1.58 -1.42
N ARG A 7 13.21 2.54 -0.55
CA ARG A 7 11.88 2.60 0.08
C ARG A 7 10.77 2.82 -0.94
N LEU A 8 10.98 3.71 -1.92
CA LEU A 8 10.01 3.96 -2.99
C LEU A 8 9.79 2.72 -3.85
N LYS A 9 10.87 2.01 -4.24
CA LYS A 9 10.77 0.74 -4.97
C LYS A 9 9.97 -0.30 -4.19
N SER A 10 10.24 -0.46 -2.89
CA SER A 10 9.49 -1.37 -2.03
C SER A 10 8.01 -1.00 -1.94
N VAL A 11 7.68 0.28 -1.78
CA VAL A 11 6.29 0.75 -1.76
C VAL A 11 5.58 0.44 -3.07
N ASN A 12 6.22 0.67 -4.21
CA ASN A 12 5.61 0.38 -5.50
C ASN A 12 5.35 -1.11 -5.71
N LEU A 13 6.31 -1.98 -5.37
CA LEU A 13 6.15 -3.42 -5.48
C LEU A 13 4.98 -3.93 -4.62
N LEU A 14 4.93 -3.52 -3.35
CA LEU A 14 3.85 -3.90 -2.44
C LEU A 14 2.50 -3.32 -2.88
N GLY A 15 2.48 -2.05 -3.27
CA GLY A 15 1.29 -1.38 -3.76
C GLY A 15 0.66 -2.11 -4.95
N TRP A 16 1.46 -2.48 -5.95
CA TRP A 16 0.98 -3.28 -7.08
C TRP A 16 0.37 -4.61 -6.64
N MET A 17 1.01 -5.34 -5.72
CA MET A 17 0.46 -6.59 -5.18
C MET A 17 -0.90 -6.39 -4.51
N PHE A 18 -1.06 -5.33 -3.71
CA PHE A 18 -2.31 -5.05 -3.00
C PHE A 18 -3.43 -4.51 -3.89
N THR A 19 -3.09 -3.87 -5.00
CA THR A 19 -4.06 -3.33 -5.98
C THR A 19 -4.58 -4.36 -6.98
N LEU A 20 -4.12 -5.61 -6.92
CA LEU A 20 -4.52 -6.64 -7.88
C LEU A 20 -6.05 -6.88 -7.87
N PRO A 21 -6.71 -6.81 -9.04
CA PRO A 21 -8.15 -7.04 -9.14
C PRO A 21 -8.59 -8.42 -8.66
N GLY A 22 -9.72 -8.46 -7.95
CA GLY A 22 -10.32 -9.72 -7.49
C GLY A 22 -9.52 -10.46 -6.42
N ARG A 23 -8.46 -9.87 -5.87
CA ARG A 23 -7.67 -10.44 -4.77
C ARG A 23 -7.85 -9.62 -3.51
N THR A 24 -7.95 -10.31 -2.38
CA THR A 24 -7.81 -9.73 -1.04
C THR A 24 -6.41 -10.05 -0.49
N ILE A 25 -5.98 -9.31 0.52
CA ILE A 25 -4.71 -9.59 1.18
C ILE A 25 -4.92 -10.79 2.08
N SER A 26 -4.17 -11.86 1.84
CA SER A 26 -4.24 -13.04 2.70
C SER A 26 -3.65 -12.75 4.07
N GLU A 27 -4.16 -13.44 5.10
CA GLU A 27 -3.79 -13.21 6.51
C GLU A 27 -2.26 -13.13 6.76
N PRO A 28 -1.41 -13.99 6.17
CA PRO A 28 0.04 -13.89 6.37
C PRO A 28 0.68 -12.59 5.86
N PHE A 29 0.02 -11.88 4.94
CA PHE A 29 0.50 -10.62 4.37
C PHE A 29 -0.11 -9.38 5.06
N ARG A 30 -1.04 -9.54 6.00
CA ARG A 30 -1.61 -8.43 6.79
C ARG A 30 -0.54 -7.59 7.51
N PRO A 31 0.49 -8.17 8.15
CA PRO A 31 1.54 -7.37 8.79
C PRO A 31 2.30 -6.50 7.78
N LEU A 32 2.52 -7.02 6.57
CA LEU A 32 3.19 -6.29 5.50
C LEU A 32 2.33 -5.14 4.96
N PHE A 33 1.01 -5.35 4.89
CA PHE A 33 0.07 -4.29 4.55
C PHE A 33 0.05 -3.17 5.61
N SER A 34 0.09 -3.52 6.90
CA SER A 34 0.20 -2.53 7.98
C SER A 34 1.48 -1.68 7.86
N GLU A 35 2.64 -2.31 7.59
CA GLU A 35 3.89 -1.58 7.35
C GLU A 35 3.85 -0.70 6.10
N PHE A 36 3.15 -1.16 5.06
CA PHE A 36 2.90 -0.37 3.87
C PHE A 36 2.08 0.88 4.19
N LEU A 37 0.98 0.77 4.95
CA LEU A 37 0.17 1.93 5.36
C LEU A 37 0.96 2.93 6.20
N LYS A 38 1.87 2.45 7.07
CA LYS A 38 2.77 3.32 7.84
C LYS A 38 3.69 4.18 6.97
N ARG A 39 3.84 3.91 5.67
CA ARG A 39 4.59 4.78 4.75
C ARG A 39 3.83 6.05 4.35
N LEU A 40 2.57 6.23 4.76
CA LEU A 40 1.86 7.51 4.70
C LEU A 40 2.58 8.62 5.48
N THR A 41 3.39 8.26 6.49
CA THR A 41 4.19 9.20 7.28
C THR A 41 5.66 9.25 6.86
N ASP A 42 6.02 8.72 5.68
CA ASP A 42 7.40 8.83 5.18
C ASP A 42 7.79 10.29 4.97
N ARG A 43 9.05 10.61 5.28
CA ARG A 43 9.63 11.95 5.12
C ARG A 43 9.70 12.41 3.65
N VAL A 44 9.70 11.47 2.70
CA VAL A 44 9.76 11.77 1.26
C VAL A 44 8.35 11.86 0.69
N VAL A 45 8.03 12.99 0.06
CA VAL A 45 6.69 13.25 -0.51
C VAL A 45 6.30 12.20 -1.54
N ASP A 46 7.21 11.82 -2.44
CA ASP A 46 6.92 10.85 -3.52
C ASP A 46 6.51 9.48 -2.99
N ILE A 47 7.08 9.07 -1.85
CA ILE A 47 6.69 7.83 -1.18
C ILE A 47 5.26 7.93 -0.66
N ARG A 48 4.89 9.04 0.00
CA ARG A 48 3.53 9.26 0.49
C ARG A 48 2.52 9.29 -0.66
N THR A 49 2.84 9.99 -1.75
CA THR A 49 2.01 10.05 -2.95
C THR A 49 1.82 8.67 -3.58
N ALA A 50 2.87 7.85 -3.65
CA ALA A 50 2.78 6.48 -4.15
C ALA A 50 1.82 5.63 -3.28
N VAL A 51 1.94 5.70 -1.95
CA VAL A 51 1.05 4.96 -1.03
C VAL A 51 -0.41 5.34 -1.26
N VAL A 52 -0.73 6.64 -1.32
CA VAL A 52 -2.10 7.14 -1.59
C VAL A 52 -2.60 6.66 -2.95
N GLY A 53 -1.77 6.68 -3.98
CA GLY A 53 -2.12 6.19 -5.32
C GLY A 53 -2.53 4.71 -5.31
N HIS A 54 -1.76 3.87 -4.63
CA HIS A 54 -2.06 2.45 -4.49
C HIS A 54 -3.28 2.21 -3.60
N MET A 55 -3.48 2.94 -2.50
CA MET A 55 -4.71 2.88 -1.68
C MET A 55 -5.96 3.22 -2.48
N LYS A 56 -5.89 4.24 -3.35
CA LYS A 56 -6.97 4.57 -4.30
C LYS A 56 -7.24 3.41 -5.26
N GLY A 57 -6.19 2.88 -5.92
CA GLY A 57 -6.33 1.75 -6.85
C GLY A 57 -6.94 0.53 -6.17
N CYS A 58 -6.54 0.30 -4.93
CA CYS A 58 -7.15 -0.63 -4.03
C CYS A 58 -8.67 -0.39 -3.96
N LEU A 59 -9.14 0.77 -3.48
CA LEU A 59 -10.58 1.01 -3.28
C LEU A 59 -11.39 0.91 -4.58
N LEU A 60 -10.82 1.33 -5.70
CA LEU A 60 -11.46 1.24 -7.02
C LEU A 60 -11.61 -0.21 -7.50
N SER A 61 -10.66 -1.08 -7.18
CA SER A 61 -10.70 -2.50 -7.57
C SER A 61 -11.78 -3.29 -6.83
N ASN A 62 -11.92 -3.07 -5.51
CA ASN A 62 -12.98 -3.66 -4.70
C ASN A 62 -13.22 -2.78 -3.47
N PRO A 63 -14.31 -2.00 -3.42
CA PRO A 63 -14.61 -1.12 -2.29
C PRO A 63 -15.11 -1.87 -1.05
N PHE A 64 -15.53 -3.14 -1.18
CA PHE A 64 -16.08 -3.94 -0.08
C PHE A 64 -15.07 -4.93 0.52
N ARG A 65 -13.79 -4.84 0.13
CA ARG A 65 -12.78 -5.75 0.69
C ARG A 65 -12.50 -5.45 2.17
N PRO A 66 -12.05 -6.42 2.97
CA PRO A 66 -11.77 -6.23 4.40
C PRO A 66 -10.85 -5.03 4.72
N GLU A 67 -9.86 -4.81 3.87
CA GLU A 67 -8.84 -3.76 4.00
C GLU A 67 -9.39 -2.34 3.73
N ALA A 68 -10.58 -2.21 3.13
CA ALA A 68 -11.15 -0.90 2.81
C ALA A 68 -11.38 -0.05 4.07
N ALA A 69 -11.75 -0.69 5.19
CA ALA A 69 -11.91 -0.03 6.49
C ALA A 69 -10.59 0.42 7.13
N GLU A 70 -9.45 -0.09 6.67
CA GLU A 70 -8.12 0.37 7.11
C GLU A 70 -7.59 1.53 6.25
N ILE A 71 -8.25 1.79 5.11
CA ILE A 71 -7.91 2.85 4.16
C ILE A 71 -8.74 4.13 4.40
N ILE A 72 -9.97 3.99 4.91
CA ILE A 72 -10.98 5.07 5.08
C ILE A 72 -11.22 5.36 6.55
#